data_AF-A0A7C8YCP0-F1
#
_entry.id   AF-A0A7C8YCP0-F1
#
_cell.length_a   1.000
_cell.length_b   1.000
_cell.length_c   1.000
_cell.angle_alpha   90.00
_cell.angle_beta   90.00
_cell.angle_gamma   90.00
#
_symmetry.space_group_name_H-M   'P 1'
#
loop_
_entity.id
_entity.type
_entity.pdbx_description
1 polymer ?
#
loop_
_entity_poly.entity_id
_entity_poly.type
_entity_poly.pdbx_seq_one_letter_code
_entity_poly.pdbx_strand_id
1 'polypeptide(L)'
;MGMNRAVPIIIASAMAIFLHVPLSFASSGCPLDLSGTNFTLLASLCSDPDARGKCCRYINAYVALSVARYANTTSNLGIGPDLSDVCLRSMSETLGLYGVPRNATGFCGFGTKVPLNYECKDRTTVTQMLQSPGFNGVAETCQVPPSEKSDCRKCINASIMYLRQIT
;
A
#
# COMPACT_ATOMS: atom_id res chain seq x y z
N MET A 1 54.27 54.36 0.78
CA MET A 1 55.34 53.56 0.16
C MET A 1 55.17 52.13 0.66
N GLY A 2 54.81 51.18 -0.24
CA GLY A 2 54.61 49.74 0.00
C GLY A 2 53.29 49.38 0.72
N MET A 3 52.17 48.98 0.11
CA MET A 3 51.85 47.99 -0.93
C MET A 3 51.89 46.51 -0.48
N ASN A 4 50.66 45.97 -0.33
CA ASN A 4 50.20 44.60 -0.55
C ASN A 4 50.71 43.45 0.33
N ARG A 5 49.75 42.78 1.00
CA ARG A 5 49.24 41.47 0.54
C ARG A 5 47.98 41.08 1.30
N ALA A 6 46.85 41.15 0.60
CA ALA A 6 45.60 40.52 1.00
C ALA A 6 45.76 38.99 0.91
N VAL A 7 45.39 38.28 1.98
CA VAL A 7 45.26 36.82 1.98
C VAL A 7 43.80 36.50 1.68
N PRO A 8 43.45 35.91 0.53
CA PRO A 8 42.09 35.46 0.29
C PRO A 8 41.90 34.13 1.04
N ILE A 9 41.18 34.17 2.15
CA ILE A 9 40.64 32.96 2.78
C ILE A 9 39.48 32.50 1.90
N ILE A 10 39.75 31.54 1.02
CA ILE A 10 38.72 30.87 0.22
C ILE A 10 37.96 29.95 1.18
N ILE A 11 36.79 30.40 1.64
CA ILE A 11 35.85 29.55 2.37
C ILE A 11 35.18 28.63 1.32
N ALA A 12 35.68 27.41 1.20
CA ALA A 12 35.00 26.38 0.43
C ALA A 12 33.73 25.95 1.19
N SER A 13 32.58 26.52 0.83
CA SER A 13 31.27 26.07 1.31
C SER A 13 30.93 24.74 0.64
N ALA A 14 31.04 23.64 1.38
CA ALA A 14 30.51 22.35 0.93
C ALA A 14 28.98 22.42 0.90
N MET A 15 28.39 22.64 -0.28
CA MET A 15 26.96 22.40 -0.49
C MET A 15 26.72 20.90 -0.46
N ALA A 16 26.24 20.40 0.68
CA ALA A 16 25.67 19.07 0.77
C ALA A 16 24.36 19.06 -0.05
N ILE A 17 24.45 18.63 -1.30
CA ILE A 17 23.28 18.33 -2.13
C ILE A 17 22.61 17.10 -1.50
N PHE A 18 21.58 17.32 -0.70
CA PHE A 18 20.63 16.27 -0.35
C PHE A 18 19.87 15.90 -1.62
N LEU A 19 20.43 14.98 -2.40
CA LEU A 19 19.62 14.20 -3.34
C LEU A 19 18.57 13.48 -2.51
N HIS A 20 17.35 14.01 -2.52
CA HIS A 20 16.16 13.23 -2.23
C HIS A 20 16.02 12.23 -3.37
N VAL A 21 16.78 11.14 -3.29
CA VAL A 21 16.49 9.96 -4.09
C VAL A 21 15.10 9.51 -3.60
N PRO A 22 14.04 9.58 -4.42
CA PRO A 22 12.85 8.83 -4.06
C PRO A 22 13.35 7.39 -3.92
N LEU A 23 13.24 6.80 -2.73
CA LEU A 23 13.44 5.37 -2.57
C LEU A 23 12.28 4.68 -3.30
N SER A 24 12.32 4.71 -4.62
CA SER A 24 11.72 3.71 -5.46
C SER A 24 12.59 2.48 -5.25
N PHE A 25 12.28 1.72 -4.19
CA PHE A 25 12.59 0.31 -4.18
C PHE A 25 11.79 -0.31 -5.32
N ALA A 26 12.32 -0.19 -6.54
CA ALA A 26 12.04 -1.18 -7.56
C ALA A 26 12.67 -2.47 -7.05
N SER A 27 11.99 -3.16 -6.13
CA SER A 27 12.23 -4.58 -5.97
C SER A 27 11.85 -5.17 -7.32
N SER A 28 12.83 -5.75 -8.00
CA SER A 28 12.73 -6.18 -9.39
C SER A 28 11.82 -7.42 -9.54
N GLY A 29 10.60 -7.36 -9.00
CA GLY A 29 9.64 -8.46 -9.04
C GLY A 29 8.28 -8.18 -8.41
N CYS A 30 8.15 -7.26 -7.43
CA CYS A 30 6.84 -6.99 -6.84
C CYS A 30 6.19 -5.71 -7.38
N PRO A 31 5.01 -5.78 -8.03
CA PRO A 31 4.32 -4.59 -8.54
C PRO A 31 3.45 -3.88 -7.47
N LEU A 32 3.41 -4.38 -6.24
CA LEU A 32 2.66 -3.78 -5.14
C LEU A 32 3.50 -2.74 -4.40
N ASP A 33 2.93 -1.55 -4.19
CA ASP A 33 3.59 -0.41 -3.56
C ASP A 33 2.74 0.14 -2.39
N LEU A 34 3.40 0.29 -1.24
CA LEU A 34 2.83 0.83 0.00
C LEU A 34 2.99 2.36 0.11
N SER A 35 3.35 3.06 -0.97
CA SER A 35 3.47 4.51 -1.00
C SER A 35 2.18 5.23 -0.58
N GLY A 36 2.32 6.45 -0.03
CA GLY A 36 1.18 7.24 0.43
C GLY A 36 0.43 6.67 1.63
N THR A 37 0.97 5.64 2.29
CA THR A 37 0.47 5.16 3.58
C THR A 37 1.07 5.97 4.73
N ASN A 38 0.34 6.10 5.84
CA ASN A 38 0.84 6.78 7.02
C ASN A 38 1.64 5.79 7.89
N PHE A 39 2.90 5.60 7.52
CA PHE A 39 3.79 4.69 8.23
C PHE A 39 4.06 5.10 9.68
N THR A 40 4.10 6.40 9.99
CA THR A 40 4.28 6.87 11.38
C THR A 40 3.13 6.39 12.27
N LEU A 41 1.89 6.54 11.81
CA LEU A 41 0.72 6.03 12.52
C LEU A 41 0.79 4.50 12.66
N LEU A 42 1.11 3.79 11.57
CA LEU A 42 1.20 2.33 11.61
C LEU A 42 2.29 1.83 12.57
N ALA A 43 3.49 2.41 12.55
CA ALA A 43 4.59 2.05 13.44
C ALA A 43 4.22 2.27 14.91
N SER A 44 3.52 3.38 15.21
CA SER A 44 3.04 3.67 16.57
C SER A 44 2.04 2.62 17.06
N LEU A 45 1.04 2.26 16.23
CA LEU A 45 0.04 1.24 16.54
C LEU A 45 0.65 -0.16 16.68
N CYS A 46 1.67 -0.50 15.89
CA CYS A 46 2.28 -1.82 15.92
C CYS A 46 3.32 -2.00 17.03
N SER A 47 3.82 -0.91 17.61
CA SER A 47 4.72 -0.94 18.77
C SER A 47 3.98 -1.04 20.10
N ASP A 48 2.68 -0.71 20.13
CA ASP A 48 1.83 -0.83 21.30
C ASP A 48 1.24 -2.27 21.40
N PRO A 49 1.57 -3.03 22.45
CA PRO A 49 1.09 -4.40 22.64
C PRO A 49 -0.43 -4.50 22.80
N ASP A 50 -1.11 -3.45 23.27
CA ASP A 50 -2.56 -3.41 23.44
C ASP A 50 -3.28 -3.05 22.13
N ALA A 51 -2.56 -2.48 21.17
CA ALA A 51 -3.08 -2.08 19.87
C ALA A 51 -2.87 -3.12 18.75
N ARG A 52 -2.43 -4.35 19.05
CA ARG A 52 -2.14 -5.40 18.04
C ARG A 52 -3.28 -5.62 17.04
N GLY A 53 -4.52 -5.61 17.50
CA GLY A 53 -5.69 -5.73 16.61
C GLY A 53 -5.86 -4.53 15.67
N LYS A 54 -5.52 -3.31 16.11
CA LYS A 54 -5.50 -2.11 15.25
C LYS A 54 -4.34 -2.17 14.27
N CYS A 55 -3.14 -2.55 14.73
CA CYS A 55 -1.97 -2.78 13.88
C CYS A 55 -2.31 -3.71 12.70
N CYS A 56 -2.83 -4.91 12.95
CA CYS A 56 -3.15 -5.85 11.87
C CYS A 56 -4.23 -5.32 10.91
N ARG A 57 -5.25 -4.60 11.42
CA ARG A 57 -6.26 -3.98 10.56
C ARG A 57 -5.64 -2.93 9.62
N TYR A 58 -4.70 -2.12 10.11
CA TYR A 58 -4.03 -1.12 9.29
C TYR A 58 -3.09 -1.76 8.25
N ILE A 59 -2.31 -2.78 8.64
CA ILE A 59 -1.48 -3.54 7.69
C ILE A 59 -2.37 -4.09 6.56
N ASN A 60 -3.46 -4.78 6.91
CA ASN A 60 -4.36 -5.37 5.92
C ASN A 60 -5.01 -4.31 5.02
N ALA A 61 -5.40 -3.17 5.58
CA ALA A 61 -5.98 -2.06 4.81
C ALA A 61 -4.97 -1.44 3.83
N TYR A 62 -3.70 -1.29 4.23
CA TYR A 62 -2.65 -0.75 3.37
C TYR A 62 -2.27 -1.71 2.26
N VAL A 63 -2.24 -3.02 2.53
CA VAL A 63 -2.06 -4.02 1.48
C VAL A 63 -3.24 -4.01 0.51
N ALA A 64 -4.48 -4.01 1.01
CA ALA A 64 -5.66 -3.95 0.17
C ALA A 64 -5.68 -2.69 -0.72
N LEU A 65 -5.25 -1.54 -0.19
CA LEU A 65 -5.09 -0.31 -0.97
C LEU A 65 -4.04 -0.47 -2.07
N SER A 66 -2.89 -1.08 -1.76
CA SER A 66 -1.86 -1.37 -2.76
C SER A 66 -2.38 -2.29 -3.87
N VAL A 67 -3.12 -3.35 -3.53
CA VAL A 67 -3.71 -4.28 -4.52
C VAL A 67 -4.78 -3.56 -5.36
N ALA A 68 -5.61 -2.72 -4.74
CA ALA A 68 -6.61 -1.92 -5.46
C ALA A 68 -5.98 -0.97 -6.47
N ARG A 69 -4.84 -0.33 -6.13
CA ARG A 69 -4.08 0.51 -7.07
C ARG A 69 -3.50 -0.31 -8.20
N TYR A 70 -2.90 -1.46 -7.89
CA TYR A 70 -2.42 -2.39 -8.89
C TYR A 70 -3.53 -2.80 -9.87
N ALA A 71 -4.71 -3.16 -9.35
CA ALA A 71 -5.88 -3.50 -10.16
C ALA A 71 -6.36 -2.33 -11.02
N ASN A 72 -6.35 -1.10 -10.49
CA ASN A 72 -6.70 0.10 -11.26
C ASN A 72 -5.73 0.32 -12.44
N THR A 73 -4.44 0.02 -12.26
CA THR A 73 -3.42 0.21 -13.31
C THR A 73 -3.35 -0.92 -14.32
N THR A 74 -3.58 -2.17 -13.90
CA THR A 74 -3.35 -3.36 -14.74
C THR A 74 -4.63 -4.08 -15.15
N SER A 75 -5.77 -3.69 -14.58
CA SER A 75 -7.04 -4.43 -14.63
C SER A 75 -7.01 -5.82 -13.97
N ASN A 76 -5.90 -6.28 -13.38
CA ASN A 76 -5.85 -7.58 -12.67
C ASN A 76 -6.22 -7.40 -11.19
N LEU A 77 -7.14 -8.22 -10.66
CA LEU A 77 -7.63 -8.14 -9.27
C LEU A 77 -6.57 -8.48 -8.22
N GLY A 78 -5.44 -9.03 -8.65
CA GLY A 78 -4.25 -9.15 -7.84
C GLY A 78 -3.08 -9.69 -8.64
N ILE A 79 -1.97 -9.91 -7.95
CA ILE A 79 -0.71 -10.32 -8.60
C ILE A 79 -0.73 -11.81 -8.96
N GLY A 80 0.14 -12.19 -9.90
CA GLY A 80 0.37 -13.60 -10.23
C GLY A 80 0.89 -14.39 -9.02
N PRO A 81 0.56 -15.69 -8.92
CA PRO A 81 1.00 -16.54 -7.81
C PRO A 81 2.53 -16.65 -7.72
N ASP A 82 3.22 -16.58 -8.86
CA ASP A 82 4.68 -16.58 -8.99
C ASP A 82 5.35 -15.37 -8.32
N LEU A 83 4.64 -14.24 -8.19
CA LEU A 83 5.15 -13.03 -7.57
C LEU A 83 4.79 -12.92 -6.08
N SER A 84 3.95 -13.83 -5.56
CA SER A 84 3.38 -13.71 -4.22
C SER A 84 4.45 -13.69 -3.12
N ASP A 85 5.38 -14.63 -3.12
CA ASP A 85 6.43 -14.71 -2.11
C ASP A 85 7.38 -13.51 -2.15
N VAL A 86 7.73 -13.06 -3.36
CA VAL A 86 8.59 -11.88 -3.55
C VAL A 86 7.88 -10.63 -3.06
N CYS A 87 6.59 -10.48 -3.33
CA CYS A 87 5.80 -9.36 -2.83
C CYS A 87 5.64 -9.37 -1.33
N LEU A 88 5.34 -10.53 -0.73
CA LEU A 88 5.23 -10.63 0.72
C LEU A 88 6.53 -10.24 1.41
N ARG A 89 7.67 -10.68 0.87
CA ARG A 89 8.99 -10.29 1.37
C ARG A 89 9.23 -8.79 1.22
N SER A 90 9.06 -8.25 0.00
CA SER A 90 9.28 -6.84 -0.30
C SER A 90 8.43 -5.91 0.56
N MET A 91 7.16 -6.25 0.78
CA MET A 91 6.26 -5.46 1.63
C MET A 91 6.65 -5.56 3.10
N SER A 92 7.02 -6.75 3.59
CA SER A 92 7.51 -6.94 4.97
C SER A 92 8.78 -6.14 5.24
N GLU A 93 9.73 -6.15 4.30
CA GLU A 93 10.94 -5.34 4.36
C GLU A 93 10.63 -3.84 4.37
N THR A 94 9.72 -3.40 3.49
CA THR A 94 9.26 -2.01 3.44
C THR A 94 8.66 -1.59 4.78
N LEU A 95 7.74 -2.37 5.35
CA LEU A 95 7.16 -2.11 6.67
C LEU A 95 8.23 -1.99 7.76
N GLY A 96 9.21 -2.89 7.75
CA GLY A 96 10.34 -2.87 8.69
C GLY A 96 11.23 -1.62 8.56
N LEU A 97 11.52 -1.19 7.34
CA LEU A 97 12.27 0.05 7.06
C LEU A 97 11.58 1.29 7.62
N TYR A 98 10.26 1.29 7.61
CA TYR A 98 9.44 2.37 8.15
C TYR A 98 9.10 2.22 9.64
N GLY A 99 9.79 1.33 10.36
CA GLY A 99 9.70 1.22 11.82
C GLY A 99 8.57 0.34 12.34
N VAL A 100 7.89 -0.41 11.48
CA VAL A 100 6.95 -1.45 11.93
C VAL A 100 7.75 -2.64 12.49
N PRO A 101 7.47 -3.12 13.72
CA PRO A 101 8.17 -4.27 14.29
C PRO A 101 8.14 -5.49 13.36
N ARG A 102 9.29 -6.12 13.13
CA ARG A 102 9.40 -7.27 12.19
C ARG A 102 8.51 -8.45 12.57
N ASN A 103 8.19 -8.63 13.85
CA ASN A 103 7.27 -9.68 14.30
C ASN A 103 5.79 -9.36 14.00
N ALA A 104 5.44 -8.12 13.62
CA ALA A 104 4.08 -7.72 13.26
C ALA A 104 3.55 -8.43 12.04
N THR A 105 4.38 -8.61 11.01
CA THR A 105 4.00 -9.40 9.83
C THR A 105 3.73 -10.86 10.23
N GLY A 106 4.52 -11.43 11.13
CA GLY A 106 4.29 -12.76 11.69
C GLY A 106 2.96 -12.87 12.44
N PHE A 107 2.73 -12.04 13.47
CA PHE A 107 1.52 -12.17 14.30
C PHE A 107 0.23 -11.71 13.59
N CYS A 108 0.32 -10.85 12.58
CA CYS A 108 -0.83 -10.47 11.75
C CYS A 108 -1.16 -11.51 10.67
N GLY A 109 -0.30 -12.52 10.47
CA GLY A 109 -0.50 -13.55 9.45
C GLY A 109 -0.25 -13.03 8.04
N PHE A 110 0.79 -12.24 7.85
CA PHE A 110 1.22 -11.80 6.53
C PHE A 110 1.50 -13.04 5.64
N GLY A 111 0.91 -13.07 4.45
CA GLY A 111 1.00 -14.22 3.52
C GLY A 111 -0.01 -15.34 3.72
N THR A 112 -0.59 -15.50 4.92
CA THR A 112 -1.68 -16.48 5.16
C THR A 112 -3.05 -15.82 5.23
N LYS A 113 -3.11 -14.58 5.74
CA LYS A 113 -4.35 -13.80 5.93
C LYS A 113 -4.38 -12.52 5.10
N VAL A 114 -3.27 -12.17 4.47
CA VAL A 114 -3.14 -10.97 3.64
C VAL A 114 -3.12 -11.42 2.18
N PRO A 115 -4.29 -11.51 1.52
CA PRO A 115 -4.34 -11.90 0.12
C PRO A 115 -3.70 -10.82 -0.76
N LEU A 116 -2.80 -11.24 -1.64
CA LEU A 116 -2.24 -10.40 -2.71
C LEU A 116 -2.91 -10.68 -4.06
N ASN A 117 -3.61 -11.81 -4.15
CA ASN A 117 -4.44 -12.22 -5.27
C ASN A 117 -5.88 -12.42 -4.79
N TYR A 118 -6.85 -11.83 -5.49
CA TYR A 118 -8.27 -11.98 -5.23
C TYR A 118 -8.91 -12.66 -6.43
N GLU A 119 -9.15 -13.96 -6.33
CA GLU A 119 -9.94 -14.72 -7.31
C GLU A 119 -11.38 -14.81 -6.80
N CYS A 120 -12.32 -14.21 -7.53
CA CYS A 120 -13.74 -14.16 -7.15
C CYS A 120 -14.57 -15.02 -8.11
N LYS A 121 -14.72 -16.33 -7.82
CA LYS A 121 -15.35 -17.33 -8.74
C LYS A 121 -14.82 -17.15 -10.17
N ASP A 122 -13.53 -17.41 -10.37
CA ASP A 122 -12.84 -17.37 -11.67
C ASP A 122 -12.71 -15.99 -12.33
N ARG A 123 -13.08 -14.92 -11.61
CA ARG A 123 -12.82 -13.54 -12.03
C ARG A 123 -11.46 -13.12 -11.52
N THR A 124 -10.57 -12.80 -12.45
CA THR A 124 -9.21 -12.34 -12.18
C THR A 124 -8.99 -10.91 -12.64
N THR A 125 -9.95 -10.32 -13.37
CA THR A 125 -9.86 -8.95 -13.88
C THR A 125 -11.01 -8.05 -13.44
N VAL A 126 -10.74 -6.75 -13.38
CA VAL A 126 -11.73 -5.70 -13.11
C VAL A 126 -12.86 -5.76 -14.13
N THR A 127 -12.55 -5.92 -15.42
CA THR A 127 -13.54 -6.01 -16.49
C THR A 127 -14.52 -7.16 -16.30
N GLN A 128 -14.03 -8.35 -15.92
CA GLN A 128 -14.90 -9.50 -15.62
C GLN A 128 -15.81 -9.20 -14.43
N MET A 129 -15.30 -8.52 -13.39
CA MET A 129 -16.12 -8.08 -12.26
C MET A 129 -17.21 -7.09 -12.70
N LEU A 130 -16.87 -6.09 -13.51
CA LEU A 130 -17.84 -5.10 -14.03
C LEU A 130 -18.95 -5.75 -14.86
N GLN A 131 -18.62 -6.76 -15.65
CA GLN A 131 -19.57 -7.49 -16.51
C GLN A 131 -20.41 -8.52 -15.74
N SER A 132 -20.15 -8.71 -14.45
CA SER A 132 -20.83 -9.74 -13.69
C SER A 132 -22.26 -9.34 -13.33
N PRO A 133 -23.20 -10.29 -13.36
CA PRO A 133 -24.58 -10.04 -12.93
C PRO A 133 -24.61 -9.46 -11.50
N GLY A 134 -25.35 -8.37 -11.31
CA GLY A 134 -25.51 -7.71 -10.01
C GLY A 134 -24.40 -6.72 -9.61
N PHE A 135 -23.34 -6.55 -10.40
CA PHE A 135 -22.28 -5.59 -10.08
C PHE A 135 -22.73 -4.12 -10.22
N ASN A 136 -23.75 -3.85 -11.04
CA ASN A 136 -24.32 -2.50 -11.22
C ASN A 136 -24.74 -1.85 -9.88
N GLY A 137 -25.33 -2.62 -8.96
CA GLY A 137 -25.70 -2.11 -7.64
C GLY A 137 -24.49 -1.70 -6.80
N VAL A 138 -23.33 -2.34 -6.99
CA VAL A 138 -22.06 -1.92 -6.40
C VAL A 138 -21.60 -0.61 -7.02
N ALA A 139 -21.59 -0.52 -8.36
CA ALA A 139 -21.14 0.66 -9.08
C ALA A 139 -21.98 1.92 -8.73
N GLU A 140 -23.30 1.77 -8.63
CA GLU A 140 -24.22 2.84 -8.25
C GLU A 140 -23.98 3.34 -6.82
N THR A 141 -23.61 2.43 -5.91
CA THR A 141 -23.43 2.75 -4.49
C THR A 141 -22.00 3.23 -4.16
N CYS A 142 -21.03 2.88 -5.01
CA CYS A 142 -19.61 3.17 -4.81
C CYS A 142 -19.10 4.36 -5.65
N GLN A 143 -19.96 5.35 -5.95
CA GLN A 143 -19.55 6.55 -6.67
C GLN A 143 -18.40 7.29 -5.96
N VAL A 144 -17.43 7.77 -6.74
CA VAL A 144 -16.22 8.43 -6.25
C VAL A 144 -16.27 9.94 -6.58
N PRO A 145 -15.87 10.83 -5.65
CA PRO A 145 -15.48 10.54 -4.28
C PRO A 145 -16.73 10.15 -3.45
N PRO A 146 -16.59 9.27 -2.45
CA PRO A 146 -17.66 9.10 -1.47
C PRO A 146 -17.86 10.45 -0.77
N SER A 147 -18.97 11.10 -1.09
CA SER A 147 -19.37 12.42 -0.58
C SER A 147 -19.41 12.45 0.95
N GLU A 148 -19.75 11.30 1.57
CA GLU A 148 -19.83 11.13 3.02
C GLU A 148 -19.36 9.75 3.50
N LYS A 149 -19.07 9.64 4.81
CA LYS A 149 -18.78 8.35 5.48
C LYS A 149 -19.96 7.36 5.36
N SER A 150 -21.18 7.87 5.28
CA SER A 150 -22.41 7.11 5.06
C SER A 150 -22.37 6.39 3.70
N ASP A 151 -21.86 7.05 2.66
CA ASP A 151 -21.74 6.52 1.31
C ASP A 151 -20.66 5.43 1.21
N CYS A 152 -19.53 5.60 1.93
CA CYS A 152 -18.53 4.55 2.06
C CYS A 152 -19.12 3.27 2.69
N ARG A 153 -19.94 3.41 3.75
CA ARG A 153 -20.60 2.25 4.37
C ARG A 153 -21.55 1.56 3.41
N LYS A 154 -22.37 2.31 2.67
CA LYS A 154 -23.28 1.74 1.68
C LYS A 154 -22.50 0.99 0.60
N CYS A 155 -21.43 1.59 0.07
CA CYS A 155 -20.56 0.97 -0.93
C CYS A 155 -19.98 -0.37 -0.45
N ILE A 156 -19.42 -0.40 0.78
CA ILE A 156 -18.88 -1.63 1.37
C ILE A 156 -19.97 -2.69 1.51
N ASN A 157 -21.16 -2.32 1.99
CA ASN A 157 -22.26 -3.25 2.16
C ASN A 157 -22.74 -3.82 0.82
N ALA A 158 -22.88 -2.98 -0.21
CA ALA A 158 -23.24 -3.42 -1.56
C ALA A 158 -22.18 -4.40 -2.12
N SER A 159 -20.90 -4.07 -1.94
CA SER A 159 -19.78 -4.93 -2.35
C SER A 159 -19.83 -6.30 -1.66
N ILE A 160 -20.08 -6.34 -0.34
CA ILE A 160 -20.19 -7.61 0.41
C ILE A 160 -21.39 -8.42 -0.06
N MET A 161 -22.54 -7.80 -0.31
CA MET A 161 -23.72 -8.51 -0.82
C MET A 161 -23.47 -9.11 -2.19
N TYR A 162 -22.87 -8.34 -3.10
CA TYR A 162 -22.47 -8.83 -4.42
C TYR A 162 -21.50 -10.01 -4.29
N LEU A 163 -20.43 -9.86 -3.49
CA LEU A 163 -19.46 -10.93 -3.29
C LEU A 163 -20.13 -12.20 -2.76
N ARG A 164 -21.07 -12.11 -1.81
CA ARG A 164 -21.82 -13.27 -1.31
C ARG A 164 -22.67 -13.96 -2.38
N GLN A 165 -23.19 -13.24 -3.36
CA GLN A 165 -23.94 -13.83 -4.48
C GLN A 165 -23.00 -14.57 -5.44
N ILE A 166 -21.79 -14.05 -5.61
CA ILE A 166 -20.77 -14.61 -6.50
C ILE A 166 -19.67 -15.40 -5.78
N THR A 167 -19.86 -15.79 -4.53
CA THR A 167 -19.05 -16.80 -3.79
C THR A 167 -19.91 -18.01 -3.47
#